data_AF-A0A7Z9WW48-F1
#
_entry.id   AF-A0A7Z9WW48-F1
#
_cell.length_a   1.000
_cell.length_b   1.000
_cell.length_c   1.000
_cell.angle_alpha   90.00
_cell.angle_beta   90.00
_cell.angle_gamma   90.00
#
_symmetry.space_group_name_H-M   'P 1'
#
loop_
_entity.id
_entity.type
_entity.pdbx_description
1 polymer ?
#
loop_
_entity_poly.entity_id
_entity_poly.type
_entity_poly.pdbx_seq_one_letter_code
_entity_poly.pdbx_strand_id
1 'polypeptide(L)'
;MEKSALYSITIDSLQSSLFRLLDAANLTERVPSGKTILIKPNLVEVLAPPITTPVELIALLLNIFKKTFPKVLLLLVKAQDLLNMKPAIVFNN
;
A
#
# COMPACT_ATOMS: atom_id res chain seq x y z
N MET A 1 -16.68 -1.74 -14.85
CA MET A 1 -16.03 -2.53 -13.79
C MET A 1 -14.53 -2.30 -13.91
N GLU A 2 -13.91 -1.63 -12.95
CA GLU A 2 -12.44 -1.59 -12.91
C GLU A 2 -11.94 -3.01 -12.58
N LYS A 3 -11.01 -3.49 -13.39
CA LYS A 3 -10.45 -4.84 -13.27
C LYS A 3 -9.36 -4.78 -12.21
N SER A 4 -9.56 -5.42 -11.06
CA SER A 4 -8.51 -5.57 -10.06
C SER A 4 -7.44 -6.52 -10.58
N ALA A 5 -6.17 -6.18 -10.37
CA ALA A 5 -5.04 -7.03 -10.72
C ALA A 5 -4.50 -7.70 -9.45
N LEU A 6 -4.35 -9.03 -9.49
CA LEU A 6 -3.69 -9.80 -8.43
C LEU A 6 -2.24 -10.07 -8.85
N TYR A 7 -1.29 -9.63 -8.02
CA TYR A 7 0.13 -9.93 -8.18
C TYR A 7 0.56 -10.87 -7.05
N SER A 8 1.34 -11.89 -7.39
CA SER A 8 1.82 -12.88 -6.42
C SER A 8 3.26 -13.28 -6.76
N ILE A 9 4.02 -13.62 -5.73
CA ILE A 9 5.41 -14.07 -5.83
C ILE A 9 5.68 -15.13 -4.76
N THR A 10 6.74 -15.92 -4.95
CA THR A 10 7.28 -16.78 -3.90
C THR A 10 8.09 -15.94 -2.91
N ILE A 11 7.91 -16.23 -1.61
CA ILE A 11 8.59 -15.53 -0.52
C ILE A 11 9.88 -16.27 -0.15
N ASP A 12 11.00 -15.56 -0.18
CA ASP A 12 12.32 -16.04 0.29
C ASP A 12 12.82 -15.23 1.50
N SER A 13 12.77 -13.90 1.41
CA SER A 13 12.89 -12.95 2.52
C SER A 13 11.86 -11.84 2.34
N LEU A 14 11.37 -11.26 3.43
CA LEU A 14 10.33 -10.22 3.35
C LEU A 14 10.76 -9.04 2.47
N GLN A 15 12.03 -8.63 2.54
CA GLN A 15 12.56 -7.49 1.79
C GLN A 15 12.72 -7.77 0.30
N SER A 16 13.45 -8.83 -0.09
CA SER A 16 13.62 -9.19 -1.50
C SER A 16 12.29 -9.49 -2.17
N SER A 17 11.41 -10.18 -1.46
CA SER A 17 10.06 -10.49 -1.92
C SER A 17 9.26 -9.22 -2.19
N LEU A 18 9.26 -8.27 -1.24
CA LEU A 18 8.50 -7.04 -1.44
C LEU A 18 8.98 -6.23 -2.64
N PHE A 19 10.30 -6.14 -2.87
CA PHE A 19 10.83 -5.49 -4.07
C PHE A 19 10.36 -6.17 -5.36
N ARG A 20 10.44 -7.50 -5.43
CA ARG A 20 9.95 -8.26 -6.61
C ARG A 20 8.45 -8.08 -6.85
N LEU A 21 7.65 -8.00 -5.78
CA LEU A 21 6.22 -7.79 -5.90
C LEU A 21 5.90 -6.38 -6.44
N LEU A 22 6.59 -5.36 -5.96
CA LEU A 22 6.41 -3.98 -6.42
C LEU A 22 6.85 -3.80 -7.88
N ASP A 23 7.92 -4.48 -8.28
CA ASP A 23 8.42 -4.52 -9.65
C ASP A 23 7.43 -5.25 -10.58
N ALA A 24 6.93 -6.42 -10.17
CA ALA A 24 5.91 -7.16 -10.92
C ALA A 24 4.60 -6.37 -11.07
N ALA A 25 4.24 -5.55 -10.08
CA ALA A 25 3.10 -4.63 -10.15
C ALA A 25 3.37 -3.40 -11.04
N ASN A 26 4.62 -3.23 -11.48
CA ASN A 26 5.15 -2.04 -12.15
C ASN A 26 4.75 -0.75 -11.43
N LEU A 27 4.80 -0.77 -10.09
CA LEU A 27 4.21 0.30 -9.28
C LEU A 27 5.01 1.60 -9.40
N THR A 28 6.34 1.50 -9.57
CA THR A 28 7.25 2.64 -9.71
C THR A 28 6.93 3.50 -10.93
N GLU A 29 6.59 2.88 -12.06
CA GLU A 29 6.21 3.61 -13.28
C GLU A 29 4.77 4.13 -13.22
N ARG A 30 3.92 3.48 -12.41
CA ARG A 30 2.49 3.82 -12.27
C ARG A 30 2.19 4.92 -11.27
N VAL A 31 3.13 5.29 -10.40
CA VAL A 31 2.95 6.35 -9.41
C VAL A 31 3.60 7.64 -9.93
N PRO A 32 2.82 8.58 -10.48
CA PRO A 32 3.35 9.87 -10.90
C PRO A 32 3.83 10.67 -9.68
N SER A 33 4.85 11.51 -9.89
CA SER A 33 5.28 12.48 -8.89
C SER A 33 4.10 13.39 -8.45
N GLY A 34 4.05 13.74 -7.17
CA GLY A 34 3.02 14.62 -6.61
C GLY A 34 1.63 13.99 -6.45
N LYS A 35 1.51 12.67 -6.58
CA LYS A 35 0.26 11.95 -6.26
C LYS A 35 0.26 11.44 -4.82
N THR A 36 -0.91 10.97 -4.39
CA THR A 36 -1.12 10.33 -3.10
C THR A 36 -1.22 8.82 -3.31
N ILE A 37 -0.45 8.04 -2.56
CA ILE A 37 -0.64 6.59 -2.47
C ILE A 37 -1.47 6.30 -1.23
N LEU A 38 -2.56 5.58 -1.41
CA LEU A 38 -3.37 5.05 -0.33
C LEU A 38 -3.03 3.58 -0.11
N ILE A 39 -2.64 3.23 1.12
CA ILE A 39 -2.38 1.86 1.54
C ILE A 39 -3.53 1.45 2.45
N LYS A 40 -4.28 0.42 2.05
CA LYS A 40 -5.37 -0.16 2.83
C LYS A 40 -4.93 -1.51 3.42
N PRO A 41 -4.19 -1.53 4.55
CA PRO A 41 -3.93 -2.77 5.25
C PRO A 41 -5.23 -3.35 5.80
N ASN A 42 -5.32 -4.67 5.88
CA ASN A 42 -6.35 -5.33 6.68
C ASN A 42 -5.89 -5.28 8.14
N LEU A 43 -6.19 -4.18 8.84
CA LEU A 43 -5.88 -4.02 10.26
C LEU A 43 -7.06 -4.56 11.07
N VAL A 44 -7.02 -5.86 11.37
CA VAL A 44 -7.98 -6.58 12.23
C VAL A 44 -9.41 -6.46 11.71
N GLU A 45 -9.78 -7.36 10.81
CA GLU A 45 -11.20 -7.67 10.62
C GLU A 45 -11.64 -8.61 11.75
N VAL A 46 -12.81 -8.37 12.33
CA VAL A 46 -13.38 -9.16 13.45
C VAL A 46 -13.79 -10.58 13.01
N LEU A 47 -13.56 -10.93 11.74
CA LEU A 47 -13.89 -12.21 11.15
C LEU A 47 -12.85 -13.27 11.56
N ALA A 48 -13.32 -14.47 11.90
CA ALA A 48 -12.48 -15.62 12.20
C ALA A 48 -12.17 -16.41 10.91
N PRO A 49 -10.91 -16.83 10.66
CA PRO A 49 -9.70 -16.44 11.40
C PRO A 49 -9.33 -14.97 11.13
N PRO A 50 -8.73 -14.25 12.09
CA PRO A 50 -8.38 -12.84 11.90
C PRO A 50 -7.36 -12.70 10.77
N ILE A 51 -7.80 -12.16 9.63
CA ILE A 51 -6.91 -11.82 8.52
C ILE A 51 -6.32 -10.45 8.83
N THR A 52 -5.13 -10.42 9.42
CA THR A 52 -4.38 -9.20 9.68
C THR A 52 -3.20 -9.06 8.73
N THR A 53 -2.96 -7.86 8.22
CA THR A 53 -1.70 -7.56 7.54
C THR A 53 -0.60 -7.40 8.60
N PRO A 54 0.53 -8.11 8.51
CA PRO A 54 1.62 -7.99 9.47
C PRO A 54 2.15 -6.55 9.57
N VAL A 55 2.37 -6.07 10.79
CA VAL A 55 2.85 -4.69 11.05
C VAL A 55 4.23 -4.45 10.41
N GLU A 56 5.12 -5.45 10.51
CA GLU A 56 6.46 -5.39 9.91
C GLU A 56 6.43 -5.23 8.39
N LEU A 57 5.46 -5.86 7.71
CA LEU A 57 5.27 -5.72 6.27
C LEU A 57 4.85 -4.30 5.90
N ILE A 58 3.93 -3.70 6.69
CA ILE A 58 3.51 -2.31 6.49
C ILE A 58 4.68 -1.35 6.74
N ALA A 59 5.45 -1.55 7.80
CA ALA A 59 6.62 -0.72 8.10
C ALA A 59 7.65 -0.77 6.97
N LEU A 60 7.95 -1.97 6.46
CA LEU A 60 8.89 -2.15 5.36
C LEU A 60 8.40 -1.48 4.08
N LEU A 61 7.12 -1.64 3.74
CA LEU A 61 6.48 -1.01 2.58
C LEU A 61 6.59 0.51 2.64
N LEU A 62 6.25 1.11 3.79
CA LEU A 62 6.35 2.56 3.99
C LEU A 62 7.79 3.05 3.83
N ASN A 63 8.77 2.30 4.35
CA ASN A 63 10.19 2.66 4.21
C ASN A 63 10.66 2.62 2.75
N ILE A 64 10.22 1.63 1.97
CA ILE A 64 10.50 1.55 0.54
C ILE A 64 9.85 2.74 -0.17
N PHE A 65 8.55 3.00 0.06
CA PHE A 65 7.81 4.04 -0.67
C PHE A 65 8.33 5.44 -0.35
N LYS A 66 8.71 5.73 0.89
CA LYS A 66 9.33 7.02 1.24
C LYS A 66 10.64 7.26 0.48
N LYS A 67 11.44 6.21 0.26
CA LYS A 67 12.70 6.30 -0.49
C LYS A 67 12.47 6.41 -2.00
N THR A 68 11.53 5.61 -2.53
CA THR A 68 11.23 5.56 -3.98
C THR A 68 10.43 6.77 -4.45
N PHE A 69 9.52 7.29 -3.62
CA PHE A 69 8.60 8.38 -3.96
C PHE A 69 8.67 9.51 -2.92
N PRO A 70 9.77 10.27 -2.84
CA PRO A 70 9.97 11.27 -1.79
C PRO A 70 8.98 12.44 -1.83
N LYS A 71 8.26 12.63 -2.95
CA LYS A 71 7.27 13.70 -3.15
C LYS A 71 5.83 13.19 -3.24
N VAL A 72 5.57 12.00 -2.70
CA VAL A 72 4.25 11.37 -2.69
C VAL A 72 3.72 11.33 -1.27
N LEU A 73 2.47 11.75 -1.09
CA LEU A 73 1.79 11.61 0.19
C LEU A 73 1.37 10.15 0.40
N LEU A 74 1.77 9.56 1.53
CA LEU A 74 1.39 8.21 1.92
C LEU A 74 0.30 8.26 2.98
N LEU A 75 -0.87 7.68 2.68
CA LEU A 75 -1.98 7.56 3.62
C LEU A 75 -2.22 6.09 3.97
N LEU A 76 -2.19 5.78 5.28
CA LEU A 76 -2.58 4.46 5.80
C LEU A 76 -4.03 4.56 6.28
N VAL A 77 -4.94 3.80 5.67
CA VAL A 77 -6.38 3.96 5.92
C VAL A 77 -7.01 2.63 6.27
N LYS A 78 -7.90 2.60 7.28
CA LYS A 78 -8.69 1.41 7.58
C LYS A 78 -9.84 1.28 6.58
N ALA A 79 -10.24 0.05 6.28
CA ALA A 79 -11.29 -0.26 5.30
C ALA A 79 -12.59 0.53 5.54
N GLN A 80 -13.02 0.60 6.80
CA GLN A 80 -14.23 1.31 7.24
C GLN A 80 -14.16 2.83 7.04
N ASP A 81 -12.96 3.41 7.04
CA ASP A 81 -12.76 4.85 6.93
C ASP A 81 -12.80 5.30 5.45
N LEU A 82 -12.54 4.40 4.50
CA LEU A 82 -12.61 4.68 3.06
C LEU A 82 -14.03 4.96 2.57
N LEU A 83 -15.03 4.32 3.17
CA LEU A 83 -16.43 4.53 2.82
C LEU A 83 -16.92 5.94 3.22
N ASN A 84 -16.23 6.56 4.18
CA ASN A 84 -16.57 7.89 4.73
C ASN A 84 -15.60 8.99 4.28
N MET A 85 -14.49 8.65 3.62
CA MET A 85 -13.59 9.64 3.03
C MET A 85 -14.27 10.27 1.80
N LYS A 86 -14.78 11.50 1.94
CA LYS A 86 -14.83 12.40 0.79
C LYS A 86 -13.40 12.54 0.23
N PRO A 87 -13.20 12.66 -1.10
CA PRO A 87 -11.87 12.75 -1.69
C PRO A 87 -11.10 13.92 -1.07
N ALA A 88 -10.30 13.61 -0.06
CA ALA A 88 -9.52 14.58 0.67
C ALA A 88 -8.22 14.77 -0.10
N ILE A 89 -8.20 15.80 -0.94
CA ILE A 89 -6.95 16.32 -1.48
C ILE A 89 -6.22 16.94 -0.29
N VAL A 90 -5.24 16.22 0.24
CA VAL A 90 -4.32 16.75 1.26
C VAL A 90 -3.11 17.30 0.53
N PHE A 91 -3.12 18.60 0.30
CA PHE A 91 -1.90 19.37 0.05
C PHE A 91 -1.20 19.59 1.38
N ASN A 92 0.13 19.47 1.41
CA ASN A 92 0.93 20.17 2.40
C ASN A 92 2.09 20.86 1.68
N ASN A 93 2.20 22.16 1.99
CA ASN A 93 3.16 23.13 1.48
C ASN A 93 4.62 22.75 1.74
#